data_AF-A0A1G6PU93-F1
#
_entry.id   AF-A0A1G6PU93-F1
#
_cell.length_a   1.000
_cell.length_b   1.000
_cell.length_c   1.000
_cell.angle_alpha   90.00
_cell.angle_beta   90.00
_cell.angle_gamma   90.00
#
_symmetry.space_group_name_H-M   'P 1'
#
loop_
_entity.id
_entity.type
_entity.pdbx_description
1 polymer ?
#
loop_
_entity_poly.entity_id
_entity_poly.type
_entity_poly.pdbx_seq_one_letter_code
_entity_poly.pdbx_strand_id
1 'polypeptide(L)'
;MAFTLQHPQSGPRHGNKVIQRLTCAGDDDRCVFVLECRYFTSVVTPRGLRVYPGAKNWRLTSGELVELIDKDLFRVSHTGEVLLRVA
;
A
#
# COMPACT_ATOMS: atom_id res chain seq x y z
N MET A 1 -41.79 -17.82 -3.76
CA MET A 1 -40.49 -17.39 -4.33
C MET A 1 -39.58 -17.05 -3.16
N ALA A 2 -38.50 -17.80 -2.96
CA ALA A 2 -37.58 -17.59 -1.86
C ALA A 2 -36.54 -16.51 -2.25
N PHE A 3 -36.56 -15.39 -1.55
CA PHE A 3 -35.49 -14.39 -1.64
C PHE A 3 -34.35 -14.85 -0.76
N THR A 4 -33.29 -15.39 -1.38
CA THR A 4 -32.03 -15.62 -0.68
C THR A 4 -31.46 -14.26 -0.32
N LEU A 5 -31.64 -13.84 0.93
CA LEU A 5 -30.88 -12.74 1.51
C LEU A 5 -29.40 -13.13 1.43
N GLN A 6 -28.68 -12.57 0.47
CA GLN A 6 -27.24 -12.61 0.45
C GLN A 6 -26.77 -11.94 1.75
N HIS A 7 -26.32 -12.74 2.71
CA HIS A 7 -25.65 -12.23 3.89
C HIS A 7 -24.55 -11.28 3.40
N PRO A 8 -24.51 -10.01 3.84
CA PRO A 8 -23.37 -9.16 3.54
C PRO A 8 -22.16 -9.88 4.11
N GLN A 9 -21.17 -10.19 3.28
CA GLN A 9 -19.98 -10.96 3.66
C GLN A 9 -19.46 -10.47 5.01
N SER A 10 -19.82 -11.18 6.08
CA SER A 10 -19.61 -10.77 7.47
C SER A 10 -18.25 -11.28 7.90
N GLY A 11 -17.23 -10.75 7.23
CA GLY A 11 -15.84 -11.04 7.49
C GLY A 11 -15.02 -9.75 7.46
N PRO A 12 -13.87 -9.72 8.17
CA PRO A 12 -12.93 -8.63 8.03
C PRO A 12 -12.53 -8.47 6.55
N ARG A 13 -12.67 -7.27 6.00
CA ARG A 13 -12.11 -6.94 4.69
C ARG A 13 -10.69 -6.44 4.88
N HIS A 14 -9.79 -6.97 4.07
CA HIS A 14 -8.37 -6.68 4.13
C HIS A 14 -7.93 -6.05 2.82
N GLY A 15 -7.02 -5.09 2.89
CA GLY A 15 -6.46 -4.50 1.67
C GLY A 15 -5.36 -3.51 1.96
N ASN A 16 -4.47 -3.34 0.98
CA ASN A 16 -3.52 -2.24 0.97
C ASN A 16 -4.20 -1.02 0.33
N LYS A 17 -4.04 0.14 0.95
CA LYS A 17 -4.36 1.43 0.34
C LYS A 17 -3.09 2.23 0.14
N VAL A 18 -2.98 2.89 -1.01
CA VAL A 18 -1.96 3.91 -1.24
C VAL A 18 -2.28 5.10 -0.35
N ILE A 19 -1.33 5.46 0.51
CA ILE A 19 -1.40 6.61 1.42
C ILE A 19 -0.73 7.82 0.79
N GLN A 20 0.40 7.59 0.14
CA GLN A 20 1.20 8.65 -0.48
C GLN A 20 1.90 8.11 -1.73
N ARG A 21 2.15 9.01 -2.68
CA ARG A 21 2.96 8.78 -3.87
C ARG A 21 4.14 9.74 -3.84
N LEU A 22 5.33 9.19 -4.02
CA LEU A 22 6.60 9.91 -4.07
C LEU A 22 7.19 9.79 -5.47
N THR A 23 7.69 10.89 -6.00
CA THR A 23 8.52 10.87 -7.21
C THR A 23 9.95 10.59 -6.77
N CYS A 24 10.59 9.58 -7.36
CA CYS A 24 11.96 9.21 -7.08
C CYS A 24 12.72 9.03 -8.39
N ALA A 25 14.02 9.27 -8.38
CA ALA A 25 14.91 8.99 -9.50
C ALA A 25 15.94 7.94 -9.09
N GLY A 26 16.23 7.02 -9.99
CA GLY A 26 17.38 6.12 -9.89
C GLY A 26 18.62 6.74 -10.53
N ASP A 27 19.68 5.94 -10.66
CA ASP A 27 20.97 6.38 -11.22
C ASP A 27 20.90 6.75 -12.72
N ASP A 28 19.85 6.35 -13.43
CA ASP A 28 19.63 6.63 -14.86
C ASP A 28 18.82 7.91 -15.11
N ASP A 29 18.61 8.74 -14.08
CA ASP A 29 17.77 9.94 -14.06
C ASP A 29 16.29 9.70 -14.45
N ARG A 30 15.85 8.44 -14.57
CA ARG A 30 14.43 8.16 -14.86
C ARG A 30 13.60 8.28 -13.60
N CYS A 31 12.57 9.09 -13.71
CA CYS A 31 11.59 9.25 -12.63
C CYS A 31 10.66 8.04 -12.55
N VAL A 32 10.62 7.41 -11.38
CA VAL A 32 9.68 6.35 -11.00
C VAL A 32 8.85 6.81 -9.80
N PHE A 33 7.76 6.09 -9.55
CA PHE A 33 6.87 6.41 -8.43
C PHE A 33 6.94 5.34 -7.35
N VAL A 34 7.36 5.76 -6.16
CA VAL A 34 7.34 4.95 -4.95
C VAL A 34 6.06 5.26 -4.17
N LEU A 35 5.29 4.23 -3.86
CA LEU A 35 3.99 4.32 -3.19
C LEU A 35 4.14 3.89 -1.73
N GLU A 36 3.80 4.78 -0.80
CA GLU A 36 3.53 4.38 0.57
C GLU A 36 2.19 3.67 0.60
N CYS A 37 2.17 2.40 0.99
CA CYS A 37 0.96 1.62 1.14
C CYS A 37 0.76 1.21 2.59
N ARG A 38 -0.48 1.23 3.04
CA ARG A 38 -0.85 0.76 4.37
C ARG A 38 -1.91 -0.31 4.30
N TYR A 39 -1.68 -1.39 5.01
CA TYR A 39 -2.67 -2.44 5.19
C TYR A 39 -3.79 -1.94 6.09
N PHE A 40 -5.03 -2.25 5.74
CA PHE A 40 -6.20 -1.97 6.56
C PHE A 40 -7.04 -3.22 6.73
N THR A 41 -7.59 -3.36 7.92
CA THR A 41 -8.66 -4.32 8.21
C THR A 41 -9.92 -3.57 8.58
N SER A 42 -11.05 -3.86 7.94
CA SER A 42 -12.33 -3.27 8.30
C SER A 42 -13.33 -4.33 8.75
N VAL A 43 -14.00 -4.08 9.87
CA VAL A 43 -14.96 -5.00 10.48
C VAL A 43 -16.28 -4.27 10.71
N VAL A 44 -17.39 -4.86 10.27
CA VAL A 44 -18.74 -4.38 10.60
C VAL A 44 -19.11 -4.90 11.98
N THR A 45 -19.46 -4.00 12.89
CA THR A 45 -19.92 -4.33 14.24
C THR A 45 -21.35 -3.81 14.45
N PRO A 46 -22.08 -4.24 15.49
CA PRO A 46 -23.38 -3.65 15.82
C PRO A 46 -23.35 -2.13 16.05
N ARG A 47 -22.16 -1.57 16.36
CA ARG A 47 -21.95 -0.13 16.55
C ARG A 47 -21.42 0.58 15.29
N GLY A 48 -21.44 -0.09 14.14
CA GLY A 48 -20.98 0.45 12.86
C GLY A 48 -19.63 -0.10 12.38
N LEU A 49 -19.12 0.49 11.31
CA LEU A 49 -17.87 0.11 10.65
C LEU A 49 -16.66 0.55 11.48
N ARG A 50 -15.76 -0.39 11.76
CA ARG A 50 -14.45 -0.11 12.36
C ARG A 50 -13.36 -0.36 11.32
N VAL A 51 -12.38 0.54 11.25
CA VAL A 51 -11.22 0.44 10.35
C VAL A 51 -9.94 0.48 11.18
N TYR A 52 -9.12 -0.55 11.04
CA TYR A 52 -7.88 -0.73 11.78
C TYR A 52 -6.68 -0.60 10.83
N PRO A 53 -5.82 0.40 11.02
CA PRO A 53 -4.58 0.52 10.27
C PRO A 53 -3.57 -0.54 10.74
N GLY A 54 -3.00 -1.26 9.79
CA GLY A 54 -1.93 -2.23 10.01
C GLY A 54 -0.58 -1.70 9.54
N ALA A 55 0.27 -2.66 9.14
CA ALA A 55 1.62 -2.42 8.67
C ALA A 55 1.67 -1.51 7.44
N LYS A 56 2.77 -0.76 7.33
CA LYS A 56 3.14 0.00 6.14
C LYS A 56 4.09 -0.83 5.27
N ASN A 57 4.04 -0.64 3.97
CA ASN A 57 5.03 -1.14 3.01
C ASN A 57 5.20 -0.12 1.89
N TRP A 58 6.35 -0.20 1.21
CA TRP A 58 6.65 0.62 0.06
C TRP A 58 6.71 -0.24 -1.19
N ARG A 59 6.23 0.29 -2.31
CA ARG A 59 6.24 -0.42 -3.58
C ARG A 59 6.33 0.53 -4.77
N LEU A 60 6.82 0.05 -5.90
CA LEU A 60 6.70 0.76 -7.17
C LEU A 60 5.26 0.68 -7.69
N THR A 61 4.92 1.53 -8.66
CA THR A 61 3.63 1.42 -9.40
C THR A 61 3.47 0.10 -10.15
N SER A 62 4.57 -0.59 -10.47
CA SER A 62 4.56 -1.95 -11.03
C SER A 62 4.13 -3.03 -10.01
N GLY A 63 4.16 -2.71 -8.71
CA GLY A 63 3.89 -3.64 -7.61
C GLY A 63 5.13 -4.24 -6.97
N GLU A 64 6.33 -3.97 -7.50
CA GLU A 64 7.60 -4.40 -6.91
C GLU A 64 7.81 -3.80 -5.52
N LEU A 65 8.36 -4.60 -4.60
CA LEU A 65 8.62 -4.17 -3.23
C LEU A 65 9.83 -3.24 -3.16
N VAL A 66 9.70 -2.24 -2.31
CA VAL A 66 10.73 -1.24 -2.04
C VAL A 66 10.95 -1.18 -0.53
N GLU A 67 12.20 -1.05 -0.14
CA GLU A 67 12.63 -0.83 1.24
C GLU A 67 12.97 0.64 1.44
N LEU A 68 12.50 1.21 2.55
CA LEU A 68 12.92 2.53 2.99
C LEU A 68 14.24 2.38 3.75
N ILE A 69 15.32 2.94 3.20
CA ILE A 69 16.65 2.91 3.82
C ILE A 69 16.86 4.14 4.70
N ASP A 70 16.44 5.31 4.21
CA ASP A 70 16.41 6.59 4.92
C ASP A 70 15.22 7.41 4.42
N LYS A 71 14.91 8.54 5.06
CA LYS A 71 13.75 9.42 4.81
C LYS A 71 13.43 9.63 3.33
N ASP A 72 14.46 9.84 2.52
CA ASP A 72 14.35 10.14 1.09
C ASP A 72 15.13 9.12 0.22
N LEU A 73 15.56 8.00 0.81
CA LEU A 73 16.38 6.96 0.17
C LEU A 73 15.68 5.61 0.22
N PHE A 74 15.53 4.99 -0.94
CA PHE A 74 14.81 3.75 -1.12
C PHE A 74 15.64 2.72 -1.87
N ARG A 75 15.36 1.44 -1.65
CA ARG A 75 15.99 0.33 -2.39
C ARG A 75 14.92 -0.60 -2.95
N VAL A 76 14.97 -0.87 -4.24
CA VAL A 76 14.10 -1.87 -4.88
C VAL A 76 14.58 -3.27 -4.44
N SER A 77 13.72 -4.04 -3.78
CA SER A 77 14.12 -5.30 -3.15
C SER A 77 14.60 -6.34 -4.16
N HIS A 78 14.06 -6.33 -5.39
CA HIS A 78 14.40 -7.33 -6.40
C HIS A 78 15.70 -7.02 -7.15
N THR A 79 15.92 -5.77 -7.54
CA THR A 79 17.08 -5.36 -8.35
C THR A 79 18.24 -4.83 -7.52
N GLY A 80 17.98 -4.41 -6.27
CA GLY A 80 18.95 -3.68 -5.45
C GLY A 80 19.15 -2.23 -5.88
N GLU A 81 18.42 -1.75 -6.90
CA GLU A 81 18.46 -0.38 -7.38
C GLU A 81 18.10 0.60 -6.26
N VAL A 82 18.88 1.68 -6.18
CA VAL A 82 18.68 2.73 -5.19
C VAL A 82 17.93 3.88 -5.84
N LEU A 83 16.89 4.36 -5.16
CA LEU A 83 16.06 5.46 -5.62
C LEU A 83 16.11 6.59 -4.60
N LEU A 84 16.32 7.81 -5.09
CA LEU A 84 16.30 9.03 -4.29
C LEU A 84 15.02 9.79 -4.57
N ARG A 85 14.33 10.25 -3.52
CA ARG A 85 13.16 11.10 -3.67
C ARG A 85 13.57 12.46 -4.27
N VAL A 86 12.89 12.85 -5.33
CA VAL A 86 13.01 14.16 -5.96
C VAL A 86 11.77 14.97 -5.59
N ALA A 87 11.99 16.22 -5.16
CA ALA A 87 10.95 17.11 -4.63
C ALA A 87 9.92 17.51 -5.68
#